data_AF-A0A0G0M7S2-F1
#
_entry.id   AF-A0A0G0M7S2-F1
#
_cell.length_a   1.000
_cell.length_b   1.000
_cell.length_c   1.000
_cell.angle_alpha   90.00
_cell.angle_beta   90.00
_cell.angle_gamma   90.00
#
_symmetry.space_group_name_H-M   'P 1'
#
loop_
_entity.id
_entity.type
_entity.pdbx_description
1 polymer ?
#
loop_
_entity_poly.entity_id
_entity_poly.type
_entity_poly.pdbx_seq_one_letter_code
_entity_poly.pdbx_strand_id
1 'polypeptide(L)'
;MESLKYSDGHVEKNAPQEIRQVISESAAEQTSQMLRSVVVNGHGKRADVPGYLVGGKTGTAQIAKTGSKGYEEGINVGSFAGYAPINDPQFVVLVKIVNPKGVEWAESSAAPTFGKVMKFLLEYHKVKPTEDPKTSPNASSQPIVVAQPAPVPAIEDNKKSKKESTSKDIAKAIESGD
;
A
#
# COMPACT_ATOMS: atom_id res chain seq x y z
N MET A 1 -20.16 -17.26 8.01
CA MET A 1 -19.83 -17.45 9.43
C MET A 1 -18.98 -18.70 9.52
N GLU A 2 -17.78 -18.58 10.06
CA GLU A 2 -16.93 -19.76 10.29
C GLU A 2 -17.56 -20.62 11.38
N SER A 3 -17.65 -21.92 11.12
CA SER A 3 -18.11 -22.91 12.07
C SER A 3 -17.08 -24.02 12.14
N LEU A 4 -16.64 -24.38 13.34
CA LEU A 4 -15.81 -25.56 13.56
C LEU A 4 -16.74 -26.76 13.68
N LYS A 5 -16.60 -27.71 12.74
CA LYS A 5 -17.28 -29.01 12.84
C LYS A 5 -16.31 -30.03 13.43
N TYR A 6 -16.68 -30.58 14.58
CA TYR A 6 -15.92 -31.60 15.28
C TYR A 6 -16.29 -33.00 14.76
N SER A 7 -15.41 -33.97 14.97
CA SER A 7 -15.57 -35.35 14.50
C SER A 7 -16.74 -36.09 15.17
N ASP A 8 -17.22 -35.61 16.32
CA ASP A 8 -18.40 -36.10 17.03
C ASP A 8 -19.74 -35.51 16.53
N GLY A 9 -19.69 -34.66 15.50
CA GLY A 9 -20.86 -33.98 14.95
C GLY A 9 -21.22 -32.67 15.64
N HIS A 10 -20.50 -32.26 16.70
CA HIS A 10 -20.66 -30.95 17.32
C HIS A 10 -20.26 -29.84 16.34
N VAL A 11 -21.02 -28.74 16.35
CA VAL A 11 -20.75 -27.57 15.51
C VAL A 11 -20.69 -26.34 16.40
N GLU A 12 -19.49 -25.76 16.51
CA GLU A 12 -19.28 -24.52 17.22
C GLU A 12 -19.31 -23.35 16.24
N LYS A 13 -20.13 -22.34 16.54
CA LYS A 13 -20.25 -21.13 15.73
C LYS A 13 -19.38 -20.04 16.33
N ASN A 14 -18.38 -19.58 15.57
CA ASN A 14 -17.59 -18.42 15.93
C ASN A 14 -18.31 -17.15 15.46
N ALA A 15 -19.24 -16.66 16.29
CA ALA A 15 -19.94 -15.40 16.06
C ALA A 15 -19.15 -14.23 16.68
N PRO A 16 -19.11 -13.04 16.04
CA PRO A 16 -18.53 -11.85 16.65
C PRO A 16 -19.21 -11.54 18.00
N GLN A 17 -18.41 -11.22 19.01
CA GLN A 17 -18.91 -10.80 20.31
C GLN A 17 -18.52 -9.34 20.56
N GLU A 18 -19.53 -8.52 20.85
CA GLU A 18 -19.31 -7.14 21.27
C GLU A 18 -18.90 -7.14 22.75
N ILE A 19 -17.70 -6.61 23.05
CA ILE A 19 -17.16 -6.60 24.42
C ILE A 19 -17.74 -5.41 25.21
N ARG A 20 -17.58 -4.20 24.68
CA ARG A 20 -18.08 -2.95 25.28
C ARG A 20 -17.93 -1.76 24.34
N GLN A 21 -18.70 -0.72 24.60
CA GLN A 21 -18.46 0.62 24.06
C GLN A 21 -17.36 1.34 24.86
N VAL A 22 -16.28 1.75 24.18
CA VAL A 22 -15.12 2.41 24.83
C VAL A 22 -15.31 3.92 24.96
N ILE A 23 -15.90 4.54 23.95
CA ILE A 23 -16.15 5.99 23.85
C ILE A 23 -17.55 6.24 23.25
N SER A 24 -18.08 7.45 23.38
CA SER A 24 -19.34 7.82 22.74
C SER A 24 -19.20 7.80 21.21
N GLU A 25 -20.32 7.61 20.52
CA GLU A 25 -20.37 7.64 19.05
C GLU A 25 -19.86 8.99 18.50
N SER A 26 -20.26 10.11 19.12
CA SER A 26 -19.77 11.44 18.75
C SER A 26 -18.25 11.58 18.93
N ALA A 27 -17.69 11.04 20.01
CA ALA A 27 -16.23 11.06 20.20
C ALA A 27 -15.51 10.18 19.17
N ALA A 28 -16.10 9.05 18.79
CA ALA A 28 -15.56 8.19 17.74
C ALA A 28 -15.56 8.91 16.39
N GLU A 29 -16.67 9.57 16.02
CA GLU A 29 -16.79 10.33 14.78
C GLU A 29 -15.79 11.49 14.72
N GLN A 30 -15.66 12.28 15.79
CA GLN A 30 -14.67 13.35 15.86
C GLN A 30 -13.24 12.80 15.73
N THR A 31 -12.96 11.66 16.37
CA THR A 31 -11.65 10.99 16.27
C THR A 31 -11.39 10.52 14.84
N SER A 32 -12.39 9.96 14.15
CA SER A 32 -12.31 9.57 12.75
C SER A 32 -11.90 10.75 11.86
N GLN A 33 -12.51 11.92 12.05
CA GLN A 33 -12.17 13.13 11.29
C GLN A 33 -10.74 13.62 11.58
N MET A 34 -10.31 13.58 12.84
CA MET A 34 -8.93 13.91 13.21
C MET A 34 -7.93 12.94 12.55
N LEU A 35 -8.24 11.63 12.53
CA LEU A 35 -7.40 10.61 11.89
C LEU A 35 -7.37 10.74 10.37
N ARG A 36 -8.46 11.17 9.73
CA ARG A 36 -8.45 11.53 8.30
C ARG A 36 -7.52 12.71 8.04
N SER A 37 -7.53 13.72 8.91
CA SER A 37 -6.63 14.87 8.77
C SER A 37 -5.15 14.47 8.86
N VAL A 38 -4.78 13.46 9.66
CA VAL A 38 -3.40 12.92 9.68
C VAL A 38 -2.98 12.37 8.31
N VAL A 39 -3.88 11.70 7.62
CA VAL A 39 -3.64 11.13 6.29
C VAL A 39 -3.59 12.23 5.23
N VAL A 40 -4.52 13.18 5.26
CA VAL A 40 -4.62 14.22 4.23
C VAL A 40 -3.57 15.32 4.43
N ASN A 41 -3.47 15.86 5.63
CA ASN A 41 -2.68 17.06 5.93
C ASN A 41 -1.35 16.75 6.64
N GLY A 42 -1.24 15.59 7.30
CA GLY A 42 -0.11 15.25 8.16
C GLY A 42 0.95 14.34 7.52
N HIS A 43 1.64 13.59 8.38
CA HIS A 43 2.70 12.62 8.02
C HIS A 43 2.15 11.30 7.44
N GLY A 44 0.82 11.14 7.35
CA GLY A 44 0.16 9.93 6.88
C GLY A 44 -0.11 9.88 5.38
N LYS A 45 0.31 10.86 4.58
CA LYS A 45 -0.09 11.02 3.16
C LYS A 45 0.08 9.78 2.30
N ARG A 46 1.14 9.01 2.53
CA ARG A 46 1.44 7.80 1.76
C ARG A 46 0.53 6.61 2.10
N ALA A 47 -0.29 6.72 3.14
CA ALA A 47 -1.31 5.75 3.51
C ALA A 47 -2.68 6.02 2.84
N ASP A 48 -2.85 7.17 2.18
CA ASP A 48 -4.11 7.52 1.54
C ASP A 48 -4.44 6.57 0.38
N VAL A 49 -5.74 6.38 0.14
CA VAL A 49 -6.24 5.57 -0.98
C VAL A 49 -7.25 6.42 -1.74
N PRO A 50 -6.91 6.94 -2.93
CA PRO A 50 -7.81 7.77 -3.71
C PRO A 50 -9.17 7.09 -3.92
N GLY A 51 -10.25 7.83 -3.66
CA GLY A 51 -11.63 7.35 -3.70
C GLY A 51 -12.19 6.90 -2.35
N TYR A 52 -11.37 6.87 -1.28
CA TYR A 52 -11.80 6.42 0.04
C TYR A 52 -11.37 7.37 1.14
N LEU A 53 -12.28 7.58 2.09
CA LEU A 53 -11.99 8.30 3.32
C LEU A 53 -11.17 7.40 4.24
N VAL A 54 -9.85 7.44 4.10
CA VAL A 54 -8.90 6.69 4.94
C VAL A 54 -8.52 7.51 6.17
N GLY A 55 -8.62 6.90 7.35
CA GLY A 55 -8.14 7.45 8.62
C GLY A 55 -7.05 6.56 9.21
N GLY A 56 -6.03 7.17 9.81
CA GLY A 56 -5.00 6.40 10.50
C GLY A 56 -3.92 7.25 11.15
N LYS A 57 -2.97 6.57 11.80
CA LYS A 57 -1.89 7.21 12.54
C LYS A 57 -0.57 6.47 12.37
N THR A 58 0.49 7.26 12.17
CA THR A 58 1.88 6.83 12.20
C THR A 58 2.37 6.58 13.64
N GLY A 59 3.20 5.55 13.83
CA GLY A 59 3.95 5.33 15.06
C GLY A 59 5.41 5.01 14.74
N THR A 60 6.35 5.70 15.39
CA THR A 60 7.79 5.40 15.29
C THR A 60 8.30 5.26 16.71
N ALA A 61 8.70 4.04 17.10
CA ALA A 61 9.12 3.74 18.47
C ALA A 61 10.55 3.20 18.49
N GLN A 62 11.38 3.70 19.40
CA GLN A 62 12.71 3.15 19.64
C GLN A 62 12.62 1.79 20.32
N ILE A 63 13.59 0.91 20.07
CA ILE A 63 13.65 -0.42 20.70
C ILE A 63 14.46 -0.35 21.98
N ALA A 64 13.94 -0.91 23.08
CA ALA A 64 14.67 -0.98 24.35
C ALA A 64 15.88 -1.92 24.24
N LYS A 65 17.01 -1.55 24.87
CA LYS A 65 18.21 -2.39 24.91
C LYS A 65 17.93 -3.69 25.68
N THR A 66 18.44 -4.81 25.16
CA THR A 66 18.38 -6.08 25.91
C THR A 66 19.49 -6.10 26.97
N GLY A 67 19.14 -6.30 28.24
CA GLY A 67 20.11 -6.45 29.33
C GLY A 67 20.73 -5.15 29.86
N SER A 68 20.32 -3.97 29.40
CA SER A 68 20.78 -2.68 29.93
C SER A 68 19.71 -1.59 29.83
N LYS A 69 19.93 -0.44 30.47
CA LYS A 69 19.03 0.72 30.39
C LYS A 69 19.22 1.46 29.05
N GLY A 70 18.14 2.04 28.52
CA GLY A 70 18.17 2.88 27.33
C GLY A 70 17.60 2.20 26.07
N TYR A 71 17.82 2.82 24.92
CA TYR A 71 17.31 2.39 23.62
C TYR A 71 18.44 2.03 22.65
N GLU A 72 18.19 1.06 21.77
CA GLU A 72 19.08 0.70 20.68
C GLU A 72 19.28 1.88 19.72
N GLU A 73 20.53 2.21 19.41
CA GLU A 73 20.85 3.33 18.52
C GLU A 73 20.57 2.97 17.06
N GLY A 74 19.86 3.85 16.35
CA GLY A 74 19.54 3.65 14.94
C GLY A 74 18.55 2.50 14.66
N ILE A 75 17.94 1.91 15.69
CA ILE A 75 16.94 0.85 15.55
C ILE A 75 15.58 1.35 16.07
N ASN A 76 14.58 1.27 15.20
CA ASN A 76 13.21 1.63 15.54
C ASN A 76 12.19 0.62 14.99
N VAL A 77 10.96 0.77 15.44
CA VAL A 77 9.78 0.13 14.89
C VAL A 77 8.93 1.21 14.24
N GLY A 78 8.75 1.12 12.93
CA GLY A 78 7.79 1.92 12.19
C GLY A 78 6.45 1.20 12.11
N SER A 79 5.36 1.89 12.41
CA SER A 79 4.01 1.36 12.32
C SER A 79 3.01 2.35 11.74
N PHE A 80 1.95 1.81 11.15
CA PHE A 80 0.78 2.56 10.74
C PHE A 80 -0.46 1.75 11.08
N ALA A 81 -1.37 2.34 11.85
CA ALA A 81 -2.66 1.76 12.18
C ALA A 81 -3.75 2.64 11.59
N GLY A 82 -4.75 2.04 10.95
CA GLY A 82 -5.83 2.80 10.34
C GLY A 82 -6.98 1.92 9.88
N TYR A 83 -8.02 2.57 9.40
CA TYR A 83 -9.23 1.92 8.90
C TYR A 83 -9.87 2.75 7.79
N ALA A 84 -10.67 2.08 6.97
CA ALA A 84 -11.39 2.72 5.89
C ALA A 84 -12.66 1.94 5.51
N PRO A 85 -13.67 2.63 4.97
CA PRO A 85 -13.86 4.10 5.05
C PRO A 85 -14.14 4.59 6.48
N ILE A 86 -13.79 5.82 6.84
CA ILE A 86 -13.99 6.30 8.22
C ILE A 86 -15.46 6.49 8.63
N ASN A 87 -16.35 6.64 7.64
CA ASN A 87 -17.78 6.86 7.83
C ASN A 87 -18.60 5.55 7.83
N ASP A 88 -18.03 4.47 7.30
CA ASP A 88 -18.60 3.11 7.33
C ASP A 88 -17.47 2.07 7.32
N PRO A 89 -16.74 1.89 8.45
CA PRO A 89 -15.50 1.11 8.48
C PRO A 89 -15.70 -0.35 8.07
N GLN A 90 -15.04 -0.77 6.99
CA GLN A 90 -15.07 -2.16 6.51
C GLN A 90 -13.83 -2.95 6.96
N PHE A 91 -12.68 -2.27 7.06
CA PHE A 91 -11.42 -2.89 7.43
C PHE A 91 -10.63 -2.04 8.41
N VAL A 92 -9.97 -2.72 9.36
CA VAL A 92 -8.93 -2.16 10.22
C VAL A 92 -7.63 -2.87 9.88
N VAL A 93 -6.55 -2.11 9.65
CA VAL A 93 -5.25 -2.65 9.28
C VAL A 93 -4.17 -2.05 10.18
N LEU A 94 -3.28 -2.91 10.68
CA LEU A 94 -2.05 -2.53 11.36
C LEU A 94 -0.86 -3.06 10.55
N VAL A 95 0.01 -2.16 10.12
CA VAL A 95 1.32 -2.51 9.57
C VAL A 95 2.38 -2.16 10.60
N LYS A 96 3.28 -3.11 10.89
CA LYS A 96 4.43 -2.93 11.77
C LYS A 96 5.67 -3.47 11.08
N ILE A 97 6.72 -2.65 11.00
CA ILE A 97 8.01 -2.99 10.41
C ILE A 97 9.08 -2.74 11.47
N VAL A 98 9.85 -3.78 11.78
CA VAL A 98 10.94 -3.72 12.76
C VAL A 98 12.24 -3.45 12.03
N ASN A 99 13.00 -2.45 12.51
CA ASN A 99 14.30 -2.06 11.98
C ASN A 99 14.30 -1.83 10.46
N PRO A 100 13.40 -0.97 9.93
CA PRO A 100 13.37 -0.68 8.50
C PRO A 100 14.73 -0.16 8.03
N LYS A 101 15.22 -0.67 6.89
CA LYS A 101 16.49 -0.25 6.29
C LYS A 101 16.26 0.81 5.21
N GLY A 102 17.12 1.82 5.17
CA GLY A 102 17.06 2.90 4.18
C GLY A 102 15.96 3.95 4.42
N VAL A 103 15.17 3.83 5.49
CA VAL A 103 14.16 4.82 5.90
C VAL A 103 14.07 4.86 7.42
N GLU A 104 14.03 6.06 8.01
CA GLU A 104 14.04 6.24 9.46
C GLU A 104 12.62 6.30 10.06
N TRP A 105 11.63 6.78 9.29
CA TRP A 105 10.31 7.13 9.79
C TRP A 105 9.19 6.20 9.28
N ALA A 106 8.16 6.01 10.09
CA ALA A 106 6.97 5.23 9.75
C ALA A 106 6.21 5.75 8.51
N GLU A 107 6.26 7.06 8.26
CA GLU A 107 5.68 7.71 7.07
C GLU A 107 6.28 7.17 5.76
N SER A 108 7.54 6.72 5.78
CA SER A 108 8.27 6.22 4.61
C SER A 108 8.37 4.70 4.57
N SER A 109 8.01 4.01 5.66
CA SER A 109 8.04 2.54 5.78
C SER A 109 6.63 1.93 5.85
N ALA A 110 5.97 2.07 6.98
CA ALA A 110 4.69 1.41 7.26
C ALA A 110 3.50 2.04 6.52
N ALA A 111 3.46 3.38 6.40
CA ALA A 111 2.37 4.10 5.74
C ALA A 111 2.14 3.68 4.27
N PRO A 112 3.15 3.65 3.36
CA PRO A 112 2.94 3.20 1.98
C PRO A 112 2.51 1.74 1.88
N THR A 113 2.96 0.89 2.81
CA THR A 113 2.55 -0.52 2.87
C THR A 113 1.09 -0.63 3.28
N PHE A 114 0.66 0.15 4.28
CA PHE A 114 -0.75 0.24 4.67
C PHE A 114 -1.62 0.66 3.50
N GLY A 115 -1.26 1.72 2.77
CA GLY A 115 -2.07 2.22 1.64
C GLY A 115 -2.28 1.15 0.56
N LYS A 116 -1.24 0.38 0.23
CA LYS A 116 -1.33 -0.73 -0.74
C LYS A 116 -2.24 -1.85 -0.27
N VAL A 117 -2.11 -2.28 1.00
CA VAL A 117 -2.93 -3.35 1.57
C VAL A 117 -4.39 -2.91 1.66
N MET A 118 -4.64 -1.71 2.17
CA MET A 118 -5.99 -1.16 2.31
C MET A 118 -6.67 -1.02 0.94
N LYS A 119 -5.95 -0.48 -0.05
CA LYS A 119 -6.45 -0.41 -1.44
C LYS A 119 -6.86 -1.78 -1.96
N PHE A 120 -5.98 -2.78 -1.82
CA PHE A 120 -6.26 -4.14 -2.26
C PHE A 120 -7.52 -4.71 -1.59
N LEU A 121 -7.66 -4.54 -0.26
CA LEU A 121 -8.84 -5.04 0.47
C LEU A 121 -10.14 -4.39 0.00
N LEU A 122 -10.15 -3.05 -0.12
CA LEU A 122 -11.32 -2.29 -0.56
C LEU A 122 -11.75 -2.68 -1.98
N GLU A 123 -10.79 -2.78 -2.91
CA GLU A 123 -11.06 -3.18 -4.30
C GLU A 123 -11.49 -4.64 -4.40
N TYR A 124 -10.81 -5.55 -3.70
CA TYR A 124 -11.11 -6.98 -3.72
C TYR A 124 -12.53 -7.27 -3.19
N HIS A 125 -12.92 -6.60 -2.12
CA HIS A 125 -14.26 -6.70 -1.54
C HIS A 125 -15.29 -5.79 -2.23
N LYS A 126 -14.92 -5.06 -3.27
CA LYS A 126 -15.79 -4.15 -4.04
C LYS A 126 -16.50 -3.14 -3.16
N VAL A 127 -15.81 -2.62 -2.15
CA VAL A 127 -16.32 -1.54 -1.31
C VAL A 127 -16.56 -0.32 -2.21
N LYS A 128 -17.70 0.35 -2.03
CA LYS A 128 -18.01 1.52 -2.85
C LYS A 128 -17.08 2.68 -2.47
N PRO A 129 -16.53 3.44 -3.44
CA PRO A 129 -15.81 4.67 -3.16
C PRO A 129 -16.68 5.64 -2.34
N THR A 130 -16.06 6.32 -1.38
CA THR A 130 -16.70 7.29 -0.48
C THR A 130 -16.35 8.74 -0.81
N GLU A 131 -15.47 8.95 -1.79
CA GLU A 131 -15.15 10.25 -2.40
C GLU A 131 -14.79 10.05 -3.87
N ASP A 132 -14.76 11.13 -4.67
CA ASP A 132 -14.32 11.04 -6.06
C ASP A 132 -12.79 10.78 -6.10
N PRO A 133 -12.32 9.69 -6.74
CA PRO A 133 -10.90 9.41 -6.88
C PRO A 133 -10.09 10.54 -7.55
N LYS A 134 -10.73 11.33 -8.43
CA LYS A 134 -10.08 12.43 -9.16
C LYS A 134 -9.88 13.67 -8.30
N THR A 135 -10.72 13.87 -7.29
CA THR A 135 -10.64 15.02 -6.37
C THR A 135 -10.08 14.63 -5.01
N SER A 136 -9.60 13.40 -4.85
CA SER A 136 -9.04 12.93 -3.58
C SER A 136 -7.75 13.68 -3.24
N PRO A 137 -7.51 14.08 -1.98
CA PRO A 137 -6.45 15.02 -1.62
C PRO A 137 -5.01 14.61 -1.98
N ASN A 138 -4.73 13.30 -2.11
CA ASN A 138 -3.41 12.78 -2.49
C ASN A 138 -3.41 11.98 -3.81
N ALA A 139 -4.38 12.20 -4.70
CA ALA A 139 -4.51 11.45 -5.97
C ALA A 139 -3.27 11.55 -6.88
N SER A 140 -2.56 12.68 -6.84
CA SER A 140 -1.37 12.96 -7.67
C SER A 140 -0.03 12.61 -7.00
N SER A 141 -0.04 12.24 -5.72
CA SER A 141 1.16 11.93 -4.91
C SER A 141 1.51 10.43 -4.90
N GLN A 142 0.63 9.59 -5.44
CA GLN A 142 0.88 8.15 -5.60
C GLN A 142 1.82 7.94 -6.78
N PRO A 143 2.80 7.03 -6.72
CA PRO A 143 3.56 6.66 -7.91
C PRO A 143 2.57 6.20 -8.98
N ILE A 144 2.63 6.81 -10.16
CA ILE A 144 1.87 6.37 -11.33
C ILE A 144 2.15 4.88 -11.47
N VAL A 145 1.12 4.04 -11.30
CA VAL A 145 1.21 2.64 -11.70
C VAL A 145 1.47 2.70 -13.20
N VAL A 146 2.71 2.43 -13.62
CA VAL A 146 3.01 2.15 -15.03
C VAL A 146 2.02 1.06 -15.40
N ALA A 147 1.10 1.38 -16.31
CA ALA A 147 0.14 0.42 -16.82
C ALA A 147 0.93 -0.84 -17.21
N GLN A 148 0.52 -2.01 -16.71
CA GLN A 148 1.13 -3.25 -17.18
C GLN A 148 1.10 -3.22 -18.71
N PRO A 149 2.23 -3.41 -19.40
CA PRO A 149 2.20 -3.47 -20.84
C PRO A 149 1.22 -4.58 -21.22
N ALA A 150 0.34 -4.29 -22.18
CA ALA A 150 -0.59 -5.28 -22.72
C ALA A 150 0.19 -6.56 -23.08
N PRO A 151 -0.39 -7.76 -22.89
CA PRO A 151 0.28 -8.99 -23.28
C PRO A 151 0.70 -8.87 -24.75
N VAL A 152 2.00 -8.98 -24.99
CA VAL A 152 2.57 -8.96 -26.35
C VAL A 152 1.88 -10.10 -27.11
N PRO A 153 1.18 -9.84 -28.23
CA PRO A 153 0.60 -10.91 -29.01
C PRO A 153 1.72 -11.84 -29.49
N ALA A 154 1.49 -13.15 -29.39
CA ALA A 154 2.45 -14.16 -29.81
C ALA A 154 2.86 -13.88 -31.26
N ILE A 155 4.17 -13.78 -31.49
CA ILE A 155 4.72 -13.66 -32.84
C ILE A 155 4.50 -15.00 -33.52
N GLU A 156 3.60 -15.04 -34.52
CA GLU A 156 3.51 -16.18 -35.43
C GLU A 156 4.78 -16.22 -36.29
N ASP A 157 5.52 -17.31 -36.15
CA ASP A 157 6.69 -17.64 -36.98
C ASP A 157 6.28 -17.75 -38.45
N ASN A 158 6.39 -16.67 -39.21
CA ASN A 158 6.23 -16.73 -40.66
C ASN A 158 7.61 -16.83 -41.35
N LYS A 159 8.14 -18.05 -41.40
CA LYS A 159 9.19 -18.41 -42.37
C LYS A 159 8.59 -18.35 -43.78
N LYS A 160 8.92 -17.31 -44.56
CA LYS A 160 9.15 -17.42 -46.03
C LYS A 160 9.71 -16.15 -46.69
N SER A 161 10.93 -16.32 -47.21
CA SER A 161 11.33 -16.01 -48.60
C SER A 161 11.75 -14.58 -49.03
N LYS A 162 13.06 -14.47 -49.38
CA LYS A 162 13.70 -13.75 -50.53
C LYS A 162 13.69 -12.20 -50.48
N LYS A 163 14.68 -11.44 -50.98
CA LYS A 163 15.89 -11.66 -51.80
C LYS A 163 16.72 -10.35 -51.80
N GLU A 164 18.04 -10.46 -51.99
CA GLU A 164 18.98 -9.55 -52.69
C GLU A 164 18.71 -8.03 -52.74
N SER A 165 19.65 -7.19 -52.26
CA SER A 165 20.54 -6.39 -53.15
C SER A 165 21.64 -5.58 -52.41
N THR A 166 22.87 -5.80 -52.88
CA THR A 166 23.98 -4.85 -53.15
C THR A 166 24.65 -4.00 -52.05
N SER A 167 25.88 -4.44 -51.78
CA SER A 167 27.14 -3.73 -51.53
C SER A 167 27.35 -2.36 -52.19
N LYS A 168 27.96 -1.44 -51.40
CA LYS A 168 28.72 -0.17 -51.67
C LYS A 168 28.29 0.81 -50.56
N ASP A 169 29.07 1.20 -49.56
CA ASP A 169 30.38 1.86 -49.61
C ASP A 169 31.05 1.76 -48.23
N ILE A 170 32.11 0.97 -48.09
CA ILE A 170 33.00 1.01 -46.91
C ILE A 170 34.45 0.83 -47.41
N ALA A 171 34.95 1.81 -48.17
CA ALA A 171 36.37 1.92 -48.50
C ALA A 171 36.71 3.31 -49.06
N LYS A 172 36.85 4.32 -48.19
CA LYS A 172 37.77 5.48 -48.37
C LYS A 172 37.61 6.48 -47.23
N ALA A 173 38.55 6.47 -46.28
CA ALA A 173 39.06 7.65 -45.57
C ALA A 173 40.09 7.20 -44.51
N ILE A 174 41.19 6.62 -44.97
CA ILE A 174 42.48 6.64 -44.26
C ILE A 174 43.44 7.21 -45.31
N GLU A 175 44.09 8.34 -44.97
CA GLU A 175 45.19 9.07 -45.65
C GLU A 175 44.89 10.54 -46.02
N SER A 176 45.35 11.44 -45.14
CA SER A 176 45.92 12.80 -45.36
C SER A 176 45.66 13.61 -44.08
N GLY A 177 46.60 13.99 -43.21
CA GLY A 177 47.96 14.45 -43.51
C GLY A 177 47.94 15.96 -43.72
N ASP A 178 47.85 16.72 -42.62
CA ASP A 178 48.63 17.94 -42.32
C ASP A 178 48.35 18.42 -40.88
#